data_AF-A0A2P5F1G5-F1
#
_entry.id   AF-A0A2P5F1G5-F1
#
_cell.length_a   1.000
_cell.length_b   1.000
_cell.length_c   1.000
_cell.angle_alpha   90.00
_cell.angle_beta   90.00
_cell.angle_gamma   90.00
#
_symmetry.space_group_name_H-M   'P 1'
#
loop_
_entity.id
_entity.type
_entity.pdbx_description
1 polymer ?
#
loop_
_entity_poly.entity_id
_entity_poly.type
_entity_poly.pdbx_seq_one_letter_code
_entity_poly.pdbx_strand_id
1 'polypeptide(L)'
;MQDDTLTGVVSSVDIATKKNLDDLVKVGEGLLKKPVSRVNLETGRFEVANHETNQDALIRFAKILSEEKRLRDARSPHIEHASKNSN
;
A
#
# COMPACT_ATOMS: atom_id res chain seq x y z
N MET A 1 -4.97 3.80 -6.72
CA MET A 1 -5.36 5.21 -6.64
C MET A 1 -4.64 5.89 -7.78
N GLN A 2 -5.37 6.43 -8.75
CA GLN A 2 -4.77 7.20 -9.83
C GLN A 2 -4.78 8.66 -9.36
N ASP A 3 -3.62 9.31 -9.33
CA ASP A 3 -3.57 10.73 -9.01
C ASP A 3 -4.03 11.48 -10.25
N ASP A 4 -5.26 12.00 -10.23
CA ASP A 4 -5.85 12.73 -11.37
C ASP A 4 -5.10 14.04 -11.68
N THR A 5 -4.14 14.43 -10.84
CA THR A 5 -3.19 15.53 -11.10
C THR A 5 -1.99 15.11 -11.95
N LEU A 6 -1.88 13.83 -12.32
CA LEU A 6 -0.90 13.35 -13.29
C LEU A 6 -1.26 13.90 -14.67
N THR A 7 -0.54 14.94 -15.11
CA THR A 7 -0.74 15.56 -16.41
C THR A 7 0.41 15.25 -17.37
N GLY A 8 0.11 15.13 -18.67
CA GLY A 8 1.12 15.02 -19.72
C GLY A 8 1.83 13.66 -19.73
N VAL A 9 3.14 13.66 -19.99
CA VAL A 9 3.95 12.44 -20.21
C VAL A 9 3.92 11.48 -19.01
N VAL A 10 3.75 12.01 -17.80
CA VAL A 10 3.69 11.25 -16.53
C VAL A 10 2.39 10.45 -16.40
N SER A 11 1.34 10.80 -17.15
CA SER A 11 0.09 10.04 -17.23
C SER A 11 0.12 8.92 -18.28
N SER A 12 1.13 8.91 -19.16
CA SER A 12 1.25 7.93 -20.24
C SER A 12 1.87 6.64 -19.73
N VAL A 13 1.15 5.53 -19.90
CA VAL A 13 1.54 4.21 -19.38
C VAL A 13 2.64 3.55 -20.22
N ASP A 14 2.83 4.00 -21.46
CA ASP A 14 3.77 3.48 -22.46
C ASP A 14 5.11 4.25 -22.53
N ILE A 15 5.24 5.37 -21.81
CA ILE A 15 6.45 6.20 -21.85
C ILE A 15 7.38 5.84 -20.68
N ALA A 16 8.20 4.81 -20.87
CA ALA A 16 9.16 4.32 -19.88
C ALA A 16 10.55 5.00 -19.96
N THR A 17 10.61 6.30 -20.26
CA THR A 17 11.89 7.03 -20.22
C THR A 17 12.36 7.20 -18.77
N LYS A 18 13.68 7.19 -18.52
CA LYS A 18 14.25 7.36 -17.17
C LYS A 18 13.69 8.59 -16.45
N LYS A 19 13.60 9.72 -17.18
CA LYS A 19 13.01 10.96 -16.66
C LYS A 19 11.55 10.78 -16.21
N ASN A 20 10.73 10.09 -16.99
CA ASN A 20 9.33 9.87 -16.65
C ASN A 20 9.19 8.97 -15.41
N LEU A 21 10.04 7.95 -15.29
CA LEU A 21 10.08 7.08 -14.11
C LEU A 21 10.52 7.85 -12.85
N ASP A 22 11.55 8.69 -12.95
CA ASP A 22 12.01 9.53 -11.83
C ASP A 22 10.92 10.53 -11.39
N ASP A 23 10.18 11.10 -12.34
CA ASP A 23 9.07 12.02 -12.05
C ASP A 23 7.87 11.27 -11.45
N LEU A 24 7.58 10.02 -11.86
CA LEU A 24 6.58 9.14 -11.23
C LEU A 24 6.93 8.77 -9.77
N VAL A 25 8.21 8.53 -9.46
CA VAL A 25 8.66 8.28 -8.07
C VAL A 25 8.33 9.48 -7.19
N LYS A 26 8.64 10.71 -7.64
CA LYS A 26 8.33 11.93 -6.89
C LYS A 26 6.83 12.12 -6.66
N VAL A 27 6.00 11.78 -7.66
CA VAL A 27 4.54 11.79 -7.49
C VAL A 27 4.12 10.80 -6.42
N GLY A 28 4.66 9.58 -6.43
CA GLY A 28 4.42 8.57 -5.40
C GLY A 28 4.80 9.04 -4.00
N GLU A 29 5.97 9.65 -3.83
CA GLU A 29 6.42 10.25 -2.56
C GLU A 29 5.51 11.41 -2.11
N GLY A 30 5.00 12.19 -3.06
CA GLY A 30 4.01 13.24 -2.81
C GLY A 30 2.67 12.67 -2.32
N LEU A 31 2.21 11.58 -2.92
CA LEU A 31 0.97 10.90 -2.54
C LEU A 31 1.00 10.38 -1.11
N LEU A 32 2.15 9.91 -0.63
CA LEU A 32 2.33 9.48 0.76
C LEU A 32 2.02 10.60 1.76
N LYS A 33 2.34 11.85 1.42
CA LYS A 33 2.11 13.03 2.27
C LYS A 33 0.68 13.58 2.17
N LYS A 34 -0.09 13.21 1.14
CA LYS A 34 -1.48 13.63 0.99
C LYS A 34 -2.38 12.93 2.02
N PRO A 35 -3.48 13.57 2.46
CA PRO A 35 -4.45 12.94 3.32
C PRO A 35 -5.15 11.76 2.62
N VAL A 36 -5.59 10.78 3.41
CA VAL A 36 -6.31 9.61 2.90
C VAL A 36 -7.57 10.06 2.19
N SER A 37 -7.73 9.60 0.96
CA SER A 37 -8.87 9.93 0.10
C SER A 37 -9.81 8.71 -0.01
N ARG A 38 -11.13 8.94 -0.04
CA ARG A 38 -12.14 7.95 -0.38
C ARG A 38 -12.82 8.34 -1.68
N VAL A 39 -13.23 7.35 -2.46
CA VAL A 39 -14.08 7.58 -3.62
C VAL A 39 -15.51 7.75 -3.14
N ASN A 40 -16.13 8.87 -3.48
CA ASN A 40 -17.57 9.03 -3.39
C ASN A 40 -18.19 8.23 -4.56
N LEU A 41 -18.95 7.19 -4.24
CA LEU A 41 -19.52 6.28 -5.25
C LEU A 41 -20.64 6.91 -6.09
N GLU A 42 -21.25 7.99 -5.60
CA GLU A 42 -22.30 8.71 -6.31
C GLU A 42 -21.72 9.69 -7.34
N THR A 43 -20.63 10.37 -6.98
CA THR A 43 -19.99 11.38 -7.85
C THR A 43 -18.79 10.83 -8.63
N GLY A 44 -18.28 9.67 -8.24
CA GLY A 44 -17.05 9.06 -8.77
C GLY A 44 -15.77 9.81 -8.40
N ARG A 45 -15.84 10.84 -7.56
CA ARG A 45 -14.69 11.71 -7.22
C ARG A 45 -14.02 11.30 -5.92
N PHE A 46 -12.73 11.60 -5.82
CA PHE A 46 -11.99 11.45 -4.57
C PHE A 46 -12.30 12.60 -3.62
N GLU A 47 -12.62 12.25 -2.38
CA GLU A 47 -12.87 13.17 -1.27
C GLU A 47 -11.93 12.83 -0.10
N VAL A 48 -11.57 13.83 0.69
CA VAL A 48 -10.75 13.62 1.89
C VAL A 48 -11.56 12.82 2.91
N ALA A 49 -11.10 11.61 3.21
CA ALA A 49 -11.78 10.70 4.10
C ALA A 49 -11.39 10.91 5.56
N ASN A 50 -10.15 11.33 5.79
CA ASN A 50 -9.58 11.54 7.11
C ASN A 50 -8.43 12.56 7.05
N HIS A 51 -8.03 13.08 8.20
CA HIS A 51 -6.89 13.98 8.34
C HIS A 51 -5.55 13.21 8.41
N GLU A 52 -5.60 11.88 8.55
CA GLU A 52 -4.45 10.97 8.48
C GLU A 52 -3.83 11.00 7.07
N THR A 53 -2.49 11.01 6.97
CA THR A 53 -1.81 10.91 5.67
C THR A 53 -1.82 9.47 5.15
N ASN A 54 -1.64 9.28 3.84
CA ASN A 54 -1.50 7.95 3.26
C ASN A 54 -0.31 7.19 3.87
N GLN A 55 0.79 7.88 4.21
CA GLN A 55 1.94 7.29 4.87
C GLN A 55 1.56 6.70 6.24
N ASP A 56 0.88 7.47 7.08
CA ASP A 56 0.49 7.02 8.42
C ASP A 56 -0.48 5.84 8.35
N ALA A 57 -1.45 5.91 7.43
CA ALA A 57 -2.40 4.84 7.18
C ALA A 57 -1.70 3.55 6.73
N LEU A 58 -0.68 3.63 5.85
CA LEU A 58 0.11 2.48 5.42
C LEU A 58 0.94 1.88 6.56
N ILE A 59 1.55 2.71 7.40
CA ILE A 59 2.29 2.23 8.59
C ILE A 59 1.34 1.48 9.52
N ARG A 60 0.15 2.03 9.77
CA ARG A 60 -0.85 1.40 10.61
C ARG A 60 -1.35 0.08 10.01
N PHE A 61 -1.56 0.04 8.70
CA PHE A 61 -1.93 -1.18 7.99
C PHE A 61 -0.84 -2.25 8.06
N ALA A 62 0.42 -1.88 7.88
CA ALA A 62 1.56 -2.80 8.00
C ALA A 62 1.66 -3.42 9.40
N LYS A 63 1.38 -2.66 10.46
CA LYS A 63 1.31 -3.18 11.84
C LYS A 63 0.23 -4.24 11.98
N ILE A 64 -0.98 -3.96 11.51
CA ILE A 64 -2.11 -4.91 11.56
C ILE A 64 -1.76 -6.21 10.82
N LEU A 65 -1.17 -6.11 9.63
CA LEU A 65 -0.73 -7.28 8.86
C LEU A 65 0.33 -8.10 9.59
N SER A 66 1.31 -7.43 10.21
CA SER A 66 2.36 -8.08 11.00
C SER A 66 1.80 -8.82 12.22
N GLU A 67 0.88 -8.18 12.95
CA GLU A 67 0.21 -8.79 14.10
C GLU A 67 -0.63 -10.00 13.69
N GLU A 68 -1.42 -9.89 12.62
CA GLU A 68 -2.23 -11.01 12.13
C GLU A 68 -1.37 -12.17 11.64
N LYS A 69 -0.25 -11.90 10.95
CA LYS A 69 0.72 -12.94 10.58
C LYS A 69 1.23 -13.68 11.81
N ARG A 70 1.69 -12.94 12.84
CA ARG A 70 2.18 -13.53 14.10
C ARG A 70 1.12 -14.38 14.79
N LEU A 71 -0.13 -13.90 14.81
CA LEU A 71 -1.24 -14.64 15.39
C LEU A 71 -1.54 -15.92 14.61
N ARG A 72 -1.48 -15.89 13.27
CA ARG A 72 -1.62 -17.10 12.45
C ARG A 72 -0.48 -18.07 12.67
N ASP A 73 0.76 -17.59 12.73
CA ASP A 73 1.92 -18.44 12.97
C ASP A 73 1.84 -19.12 14.35
N ALA A 74 1.37 -18.41 15.38
CA ALA A 74 1.16 -18.96 16.72
C ALA A 74 -0.03 -19.94 16.81
N ARG A 75 -1.08 -19.73 16.00
CA ARG A 75 -2.24 -20.63 15.92
C ARG A 75 -2.02 -21.80 14.97
N SER A 76 -1.02 -21.72 14.11
CA SER A 76 -0.69 -22.78 13.16
C SER A 76 0.02 -23.90 13.92
N PRO A 77 -0.55 -25.12 13.96
CA PRO A 77 0.16 -26.27 14.47
C PRO A 77 1.28 -26.59 13.48
N HIS A 78 2.44 -25.97 13.61
CA HIS A 78 3.63 -26.42 12.90
C HIS A 78 4.03 -27.78 13.45
N ILE A 79 3.57 -28.83 12.77
CA ILE A 79 4.22 -30.14 12.55
C ILE A 79 5.25 -30.52 13.64
N GLU A 80 4.80 -30.92 14.84
CA GLU A 80 5.63 -31.66 15.80
C GLU A 80 5.73 -33.16 15.45
N HIS A 81 5.71 -33.53 14.17
CA HIS A 81 5.82 -34.93 13.73
C HIS A 81 7.21 -35.32 13.21
N ALA A 82 8.24 -34.48 13.35
CA ALA A 82 9.58 -34.78 12.83
C ALA A 82 10.72 -34.73 13.86
N SER A 83 10.45 -34.92 15.16
CA SER A 83 11.54 -35.05 16.17
C SER A 83 11.35 -36.20 17.17
N LYS A 84 10.54 -37.21 16.83
CA LYS A 84 10.52 -38.48 17.56
C LYS A 84 10.75 -39.64 16.60
N ASN A 85 12.01 -39.92 16.32
CA ASN A 85 12.49 -41.28 16.11
C ASN A 85 14.01 -41.30 16.32
N SER A 86 14.39 -41.31 17.60
CA SER A 86 15.61 -41.99 18.05
C SER A 86 15.21 -43.40 18.47
N ASN A 87 15.73 -44.40 17.77
CA ASN A 87 16.01 -45.75 18.26
C ASN A 87 17.03 -46.38 17.31
#